data_AF-A0A967SGT2-F1
#
_entry.id   AF-A0A967SGT2-F1
#
_cell.length_a   1.000
_cell.length_b   1.000
_cell.length_c   1.000
_cell.angle_alpha   90.00
_cell.angle_beta   90.00
_cell.angle_gamma   90.00
#
_symmetry.space_group_name_H-M   'P 1'
#
loop_
_entity.id
_entity.type
_entity.pdbx_description
1 polymer ?
#
loop_
_entity_poly.entity_id
_entity_poly.type
_entity_poly.pdbx_seq_one_letter_code
_entity_poly.pdbx_strand_id
1 'polypeptide(L)'
;DPSIRADVLRLLEADADPGTLDLEVTERLLALGAGGEGASAGPSLEGRVIGPYRVLHRIGEGGMGAVYLAEREDVDRRVALKLVRG
;
A
#
# COMPACT_ATOMS: atom_id res chain seq x y z
N ASP A 1 31.12 3.35 -7.17
CA ASP A 1 31.71 2.82 -5.92
C ASP A 1 31.15 1.41 -5.69
N PRO A 2 32.00 0.37 -5.55
CA PRO A 2 31.54 -1.00 -5.32
C PRO A 2 30.76 -1.19 -4.00
N SER A 3 30.97 -0.35 -2.99
CA SER A 3 30.21 -0.41 -1.72
C SER A 3 28.74 -0.03 -1.92
N ILE A 4 28.49 1.09 -2.63
CA ILE A 4 27.15 1.56 -2.96
C ILE A 4 26.39 0.52 -3.80
N ARG A 5 27.07 -0.15 -4.75
CA ARG A 5 26.44 -1.21 -5.54
C ARG A 5 25.97 -2.37 -4.66
N ALA A 6 26.78 -2.79 -3.69
CA ALA A 6 26.40 -3.85 -2.76
C ALA A 6 25.23 -3.44 -1.86
N ASP A 7 25.19 -2.17 -1.41
CA ASP A 7 24.08 -1.64 -0.63
C ASP A 7 22.78 -1.61 -1.44
N VAL A 8 22.83 -1.16 -2.69
CA VAL A 8 21.65 -1.16 -3.58
C VAL A 8 21.12 -2.57 -3.82
N LEU A 9 22.01 -3.54 -4.07
CA LEU A 9 21.58 -4.94 -4.25
C LEU A 9 20.91 -5.49 -3.00
N ARG A 10 21.43 -5.18 -1.80
CA ARG A 10 20.79 -5.53 -0.53
C ARG A 10 19.39 -4.92 -0.38
N LEU A 11 19.23 -3.66 -0.78
CA LEU A 11 17.91 -3.00 -0.74
C LEU A 11 16.93 -3.63 -1.74
N LEU A 12 17.39 -4.01 -2.93
CA LEU A 12 16.55 -4.67 -3.94
C LEU A 12 16.14 -6.09 -3.54
N GLU A 13 17.04 -6.84 -2.91
CA GLU A 13 16.71 -8.17 -2.36
C GLU A 13 15.65 -8.10 -1.27
N ALA A 14 15.68 -7.05 -0.43
CA ALA A 14 14.67 -6.84 0.60
C ALA A 14 13.29 -6.43 0.03
N ASP A 15 13.27 -5.66 -1.06
CA ASP A 15 12.04 -5.25 -1.76
C ASP A 15 11.39 -6.42 -2.53
N ALA A 16 12.18 -7.40 -2.97
CA ALA A 16 11.70 -8.58 -3.68
C ALA A 16 10.92 -9.56 -2.78
N ASP A 17 10.90 -9.37 -1.46
CA ASP A 17 10.02 -10.09 -0.53
C ASP A 17 8.82 -9.19 -0.17
N PRO A 18 7.69 -9.32 -0.87
CA PRO A 18 6.53 -8.44 -0.68
C PRO A 18 5.92 -8.55 0.74
N GLY A 19 6.26 -9.59 1.52
CA GLY A 19 5.65 -9.82 2.82
C GLY A 19 4.16 -10.19 2.70
N THR A 20 3.60 -10.72 3.80
CA THR A 20 2.25 -11.34 3.80
C THR A 20 1.13 -10.34 3.52
N LEU A 21 1.31 -9.06 3.89
CA LEU A 21 0.30 -8.02 3.67
C LEU A 21 0.23 -7.56 2.21
N ASP A 22 1.28 -7.67 1.40
CA ASP A 22 1.21 -7.23 0.00
C ASP A 22 0.41 -8.20 -0.87
N LEU A 23 0.55 -9.51 -0.66
CA LEU A 23 -0.08 -10.51 -1.53
C LEU A 23 -1.61 -10.52 -1.40
N GLU A 24 -2.13 -10.64 -0.17
CA GLU A 24 -3.59 -10.69 0.06
C GLU A 24 -4.31 -9.38 -0.31
N VAL A 25 -3.61 -8.26 -0.18
CA VAL A 25 -4.15 -6.92 -0.42
C VAL A 25 -4.10 -6.58 -1.90
N THR A 26 -3.02 -6.95 -2.60
CA THR A 26 -2.91 -6.81 -4.05
C THR A 26 -3.99 -7.61 -4.76
N GLU A 27 -4.21 -8.87 -4.38
CA GLU A 27 -5.28 -9.70 -4.96
C GLU A 27 -6.67 -9.08 -4.77
N ARG A 28 -6.95 -8.56 -3.57
CA ARG A 28 -8.22 -7.87 -3.28
C ARG A 28 -8.36 -6.56 -4.06
N LEU A 29 -7.31 -5.76 -4.20
CA LEU A 29 -7.34 -4.50 -4.94
C LEU A 29 -7.53 -4.73 -6.44
N LEU A 30 -6.86 -5.74 -7.01
CA LEU A 30 -7.03 -6.14 -8.41
C LEU A 30 -8.47 -6.61 -8.69
N ALA A 31 -9.07 -7.40 -7.78
CA ALA A 31 -10.45 -7.82 -7.90
C ALA A 31 -11.47 -6.66 -7.84
N LEU A 32 -11.11 -5.54 -7.21
CA LEU A 32 -11.96 -4.36 -7.06
C LEU A 32 -11.84 -3.35 -8.22
N GLY A 33 -10.76 -3.43 -9.01
CA GLY A 33 -10.52 -2.56 -10.16
C GLY A 33 -11.28 -2.93 -11.44
N ALA A 34 -11.99 -4.07 -11.45
CA ALA A 34 -12.66 -4.61 -12.63
C ALA A 34 -14.04 -3.98 -12.94
N GLY A 35 -14.46 -2.91 -12.24
CA GLY A 35 -15.76 -2.29 -12.48
C GLY A 35 -15.82 -0.80 -12.15
N GLY A 36 -15.84 0.04 -13.19
CA GLY A 36 -16.36 1.41 -13.10
C GLY A 36 -15.57 2.45 -13.91
N GLU A 37 -15.98 2.68 -15.16
CA GLU A 37 -15.61 3.85 -15.96
C GLU A 37 -16.45 5.06 -15.51
N GLY A 38 -15.81 6.13 -15.01
CA GLY A 38 -16.48 7.41 -14.75
C GLY A 38 -15.80 8.32 -13.72
N ALA A 39 -15.14 9.37 -14.22
CA ALA A 39 -14.74 10.62 -13.55
C ALA A 39 -13.87 10.55 -12.27
N SER A 40 -12.55 10.71 -12.47
CA SER A 40 -11.60 11.40 -11.57
C SER A 40 -11.50 11.02 -10.09
N ALA A 41 -11.87 9.80 -9.72
CA ALA A 41 -11.43 9.20 -8.46
C ALA A 41 -11.32 7.69 -8.68
N GLY A 42 -10.08 7.15 -8.68
CA GLY A 42 -9.90 5.71 -8.59
C GLY A 42 -10.62 5.16 -7.34
N PRO A 43 -10.87 3.85 -7.27
CA PRO A 43 -11.61 3.25 -6.16
C PRO A 43 -11.02 3.69 -4.82
N SER A 44 -11.83 4.40 -4.02
CA SER A 44 -11.43 4.84 -2.69
C SER A 44 -11.33 3.64 -1.75
N LEU A 45 -10.29 3.64 -0.92
CA LEU A 45 -10.08 2.61 0.10
C LEU A 45 -10.63 3.02 1.46
N GLU A 46 -11.17 4.22 1.58
CA GLU A 46 -11.75 4.75 2.81
C GLU A 46 -12.86 3.84 3.34
N GLY A 47 -12.81 3.58 4.65
CA GLY A 47 -13.72 2.66 5.32
C GLY A 47 -13.40 1.17 5.13
N ARG A 48 -12.44 0.80 4.29
CA ARG A 48 -12.05 -0.61 4.11
C ARG A 48 -11.18 -1.11 5.25
N VAL A 49 -11.29 -2.40 5.53
CA VAL A 49 -10.41 -3.10 6.47
C VAL A 49 -9.43 -3.96 5.67
N ILE A 50 -8.15 -3.79 5.97
CA ILE A 50 -7.01 -4.46 5.36
C ILE A 50 -6.22 -5.13 6.48
N GLY A 51 -6.35 -6.45 6.65
CA GLY A 51 -5.81 -7.13 7.84
C GLY A 51 -6.33 -6.47 9.14
N PRO A 52 -5.47 -6.08 10.08
CA PRO A 52 -5.88 -5.39 11.32
C PRO A 52 -6.11 -3.86 11.14
N TYR A 53 -6.01 -3.34 9.92
CA TYR A 53 -6.02 -1.90 9.67
C TYR A 53 -7.33 -1.43 9.03
N ARG A 54 -8.03 -0.50 9.67
CA ARG A 54 -9.15 0.23 9.10
C ARG A 54 -8.68 1.51 8.44
N VAL A 55 -8.86 1.62 7.13
CA VAL A 55 -8.48 2.80 6.34
C VAL A 55 -9.45 3.94 6.62
N LEU A 56 -8.93 5.10 7.02
CA LEU A 56 -9.72 6.29 7.33
C LEU A 56 -9.86 7.20 6.10
N HIS A 57 -8.76 7.80 5.65
CA HIS A 57 -8.72 8.67 4.47
C HIS A 57 -7.33 8.76 3.87
N ARG A 58 -7.26 9.15 2.59
CA ARG A 58 -5.96 9.39 1.92
C ARG A 58 -5.29 10.64 2.48
N ILE A 59 -4.00 10.56 2.78
CA ILE A 59 -3.19 11.67 3.30
C ILE A 59 -2.10 12.15 2.34
N GLY A 60 -1.81 11.40 1.28
CA GLY A 60 -0.86 11.84 0.26
C GLY A 60 -0.87 10.96 -0.99
N GLU A 61 -0.38 11.51 -2.09
CA GLU A 61 -0.20 10.81 -3.36
C GLU A 61 1.05 11.35 -4.07
N GLY A 62 1.79 10.47 -4.74
CA GLY A 62 2.94 10.83 -5.56
C GLY A 62 3.26 9.75 -6.61
N GLY A 63 4.40 9.88 -7.28
CA GLY A 63 4.80 8.97 -8.36
C GLY A 63 4.85 7.49 -7.94
N MET A 64 5.22 7.21 -6.68
CA MET A 64 5.34 5.86 -6.15
C MET A 64 4.02 5.27 -5.61
N GLY A 65 2.91 6.01 -5.66
CA GLY A 65 1.60 5.54 -5.19
C GLY A 65 0.92 6.48 -4.20
N ALA A 66 0.12 5.92 -3.30
CA ALA A 66 -0.75 6.68 -2.39
C ALA A 66 -0.55 6.26 -0.92
N VAL A 67 -0.69 7.22 -0.01
CA VAL A 67 -0.57 7.01 1.44
C VAL A 67 -1.90 7.34 2.10
N TYR A 68 -2.38 6.45 2.96
CA TYR A 68 -3.63 6.56 3.68
C TYR A 68 -3.37 6.57 5.19
N LEU A 69 -4.13 7.37 5.92
CA LEU A 69 -4.26 7.22 7.36
C LEU A 69 -5.15 6.01 7.64
N ALA A 70 -4.69 5.14 8.52
CA ALA A 70 -5.46 3.99 9.00
C ALA A 70 -5.35 3.84 10.51
N GLU A 71 -6.27 3.09 11.10
CA GLU A 71 -6.28 2.73 12.50
C GLU A 71 -6.05 1.22 12.64
N ARG A 72 -5.10 0.81 13.47
CA ARG A 72 -4.84 -0.59 13.76
C ARG A 72 -5.68 -1.01 14.96
N GLU A 73 -6.72 -1.82 14.74
CA GLU A 73 -7.77 -2.07 15.74
C GLU A 73 -7.29 -2.85 16.97
N ASP A 74 -6.22 -3.63 16.86
CA ASP A 74 -5.69 -4.45 17.96
C ASP A 74 -4.80 -3.68 18.95
N VAL A 75 -4.31 -2.49 18.56
CA VAL A 75 -3.41 -1.66 19.38
C VAL A 75 -3.83 -0.20 19.45
N ASP A 76 -5.04 0.12 18.97
CA ASP A 76 -5.64 1.46 18.96
C ASP A 76 -4.66 2.57 18.52
N ARG A 77 -3.93 2.31 17.42
CA ARG A 77 -2.88 3.20 16.92
C ARG A 77 -3.14 3.61 15.49
N ARG A 78 -3.01 4.91 15.23
CA ARG A 78 -3.02 5.46 13.87
C ARG A 78 -1.69 5.23 13.16
N VAL A 79 -1.76 4.74 11.92
CA VAL A 79 -0.61 4.42 11.07
C VAL A 79 -0.79 5.00 9.68
N ALA A 80 0.32 5.16 8.95
CA ALA A 80 0.31 5.48 7.53
C ALA A 80 0.46 4.18 6.73
N LEU A 81 -0.55 3.83 5.93
CA LEU A 81 -0.49 2.73 4.97
C LEU A 81 -0.08 3.30 3.62
N LYS A 82 1.06 2.87 3.08
CA LYS A 82 1.51 3.24 1.74
C LYS A 82 1.22 2.11 0.77
N LEU A 83 0.46 2.41 -0.27
CA LEU A 83 0.24 1.54 -1.42
C LEU A 83 1.21 1.93 -2.51
N VAL A 84 2.12 1.02 -2.81
CA VAL A 84 3.12 1.20 -3.87
C VAL A 84 2.49 0.82 -5.21
N ARG A 85 2.72 1.64 -6.24
CA ARG A 85 2.39 1.27 -7.62
C ARG A 85 3.53 0.38 -8.15
N GLY A 86 3.24 -0.89 -8.38
CA GLY A 86 4.12 -1.83 -9.08
C GLY A 86 4.18 -1.57 -10.57
#